data_AF-A0A8S3JGW6-F1
#
_entry.id   AF-A0A8S3JGW6-F1
#
_cell.length_a   1.000
_cell.length_b   1.000
_cell.length_c   1.000
_cell.angle_alpha   90.00
_cell.angle_beta   90.00
_cell.angle_gamma   90.00
#
_symmetry.space_group_name_H-M   'P 1'
#
loop_
_entity.id
_entity.type
_entity.pdbx_description
1 polymer ?
#
loop_
_entity_poly.entity_id
_entity_poly.type
_entity_poly.pdbx_seq_one_letter_code
_entity_poly.pdbx_strand_id
1 'polypeptide(L)'
;IDVDGVHQRDIIAQIGNRYDIHALVQTDITTTEQRTKLDVLDDALFLVCKLIFRDIGRTGHTVIEQISFYFKENLLITFQE
;
A
#
# COMPACT_ATOMS: atom_id res chain seq x y z
N ILE A 1 -6.05 -7.46 6.61
CA ILE A 1 -6.83 -7.37 5.36
C ILE A 1 -5.83 -7.19 4.25
N ASP A 2 -5.94 -7.99 3.20
CA ASP A 2 -5.04 -7.93 2.05
C ASP A 2 -5.77 -7.41 0.82
N VAL A 3 -5.21 -6.40 0.18
CA VAL A 3 -5.82 -5.68 -0.94
C VAL A 3 -4.83 -5.69 -2.10
N ASP A 4 -5.19 -6.41 -3.16
CA ASP A 4 -4.43 -6.49 -4.40
C ASP A 4 -5.05 -5.58 -5.47
N GLY A 5 -4.21 -4.79 -6.15
CA GLY A 5 -4.60 -3.82 -7.16
C GLY A 5 -4.93 -2.44 -6.62
N VAL A 6 -3.90 -1.60 -6.40
CA VAL A 6 -4.07 -0.19 -5.95
C VAL A 6 -4.64 0.75 -7.03
N HIS A 7 -4.75 0.31 -8.28
CA HIS A 7 -5.27 1.13 -9.39
C HIS A 7 -6.77 1.45 -9.26
N GLN A 8 -7.52 0.65 -8.49
CA GLN A 8 -8.95 0.84 -8.27
C GLN A 8 -9.22 1.86 -7.17
N ARG A 9 -9.06 3.15 -7.50
CA ARG A 9 -9.18 4.27 -6.53
C ARG A 9 -10.48 4.28 -5.74
N ASP A 10 -11.60 3.87 -6.36
CA ASP A 10 -12.89 3.81 -5.69
C ASP A 10 -12.91 2.77 -4.55
N ILE A 11 -12.22 1.63 -4.73
CA ILE A 11 -12.07 0.61 -3.69
C ILE A 11 -11.19 1.15 -2.57
N ILE A 12 -10.07 1.81 -2.90
CA ILE A 12 -9.19 2.42 -1.90
C ILE A 12 -9.94 3.49 -1.09
N ALA A 13 -10.77 4.30 -1.74
CA ALA A 13 -11.61 5.29 -1.07
C ALA A 13 -12.66 4.66 -0.15
N GLN A 14 -13.32 3.58 -0.58
CA GLN A 14 -14.27 2.85 0.25
C GLN A 14 -13.60 2.25 1.49
N ILE A 15 -12.43 1.63 1.33
CA ILE A 15 -11.63 1.09 2.43
C ILE A 15 -11.18 2.23 3.35
N GLY A 16 -10.65 3.31 2.78
CA GLY A 16 -10.16 4.44 3.54
C GLY A 16 -11.26 5.09 4.39
N ASN A 17 -12.44 5.29 3.83
CA ASN A 17 -13.60 5.80 4.57
C ASN A 17 -14.11 4.81 5.63
N ARG A 18 -13.99 3.50 5.40
CA ARG A 18 -14.46 2.47 6.33
C ARG A 18 -13.57 2.33 7.57
N TYR A 19 -12.29 2.64 7.44
CA TYR A 19 -11.26 2.47 8.49
C TYR A 19 -10.63 3.80 8.94
N ASP A 20 -11.23 4.93 8.57
CA ASP A 20 -10.77 6.28 8.90
C ASP A 20 -9.30 6.55 8.49
N ILE A 21 -8.91 6.09 7.31
CA ILE A 21 -7.59 6.37 6.74
C ILE A 21 -7.61 7.79 6.16
N HIS A 22 -6.67 8.65 6.56
CA HIS A 22 -6.57 10.00 6.02
C HIS A 22 -6.42 10.04 4.49
N ALA A 23 -7.05 11.00 3.84
CA ALA A 23 -7.05 11.15 2.38
C ALA A 23 -5.62 11.27 1.78
N LEU A 24 -4.67 11.84 2.52
CA LEU A 24 -3.26 11.89 2.10
C LEU A 24 -2.65 10.49 2.05
N VAL A 25 -2.92 9.64 3.05
CA VAL A 25 -2.47 8.24 3.07
C VAL A 25 -3.15 7.43 1.97
N GLN A 26 -4.44 7.65 1.71
CA GLN A 26 -5.13 7.03 0.57
C GLN A 26 -4.48 7.40 -0.78
N THR A 27 -4.11 8.68 -0.92
CA THR A 27 -3.41 9.16 -2.11
C THR A 27 -2.05 8.46 -2.25
N ASP A 28 -1.31 8.36 -1.15
CA ASP A 28 -0.02 7.67 -1.10
C ASP A 28 -0.11 6.18 -1.46
N ILE A 29 -1.16 5.48 -0.98
CA ILE A 29 -1.45 4.08 -1.33
C ILE A 29 -1.57 3.92 -2.85
N THR A 30 -2.28 4.84 -3.52
CA THR A 30 -2.50 4.81 -4.97
C THR A 30 -1.34 5.35 -5.80
N THR A 31 -0.29 5.87 -5.16
CA THR A 31 0.89 6.45 -5.83
C THR A 31 1.99 5.40 -5.89
N THR A 32 2.11 4.71 -7.02
CA THR A 32 3.07 3.59 -7.16
C THR A 32 4.52 4.04 -7.30
N GLU A 33 4.80 5.30 -7.62
CA GLU A 33 6.16 5.86 -7.71
C GLU A 33 6.71 6.40 -6.38
N GLN A 34 5.99 6.17 -5.27
CA GLN A 34 6.39 6.64 -3.96
C GLN A 34 7.72 6.01 -3.51
N ARG A 35 8.56 6.80 -2.84
CA ARG A 35 9.74 6.27 -2.16
C ARG A 35 9.32 5.49 -0.90
N THR A 36 10.14 4.50 -0.54
CA THR A 36 10.00 3.81 0.74
C THR A 36 10.06 4.81 1.89
N LYS A 37 9.06 4.76 2.77
CA LYS A 37 8.93 5.67 3.91
C LYS A 37 8.11 5.02 5.02
N LEU A 38 8.30 5.51 6.24
CA LEU A 38 7.44 5.22 7.38
C LEU A 38 6.89 6.55 7.89
N ASP A 39 5.58 6.69 7.88
CA ASP A 39 4.86 7.79 8.48
C ASP A 39 4.26 7.32 9.82
N VAL A 40 4.64 7.99 10.90
CA VAL A 40 4.05 7.80 12.23
C VAL A 40 2.93 8.82 12.36
N LEU A 41 1.69 8.34 12.34
CA LEU A 41 0.47 9.14 12.46
C LEU A 41 0.01 9.13 13.93
N ASP A 42 -1.00 9.93 14.26
CA ASP A 42 -1.50 10.05 15.64
C ASP A 42 -2.05 8.72 16.18
N ASP A 43 -2.72 7.93 15.33
CA ASP A 43 -3.39 6.68 15.70
C ASP A 43 -2.97 5.46 14.86
N ALA A 44 -1.99 5.61 13.98
CA ALA A 44 -1.59 4.59 13.02
C ALA A 44 -0.13 4.69 12.58
N LEU A 45 0.38 3.61 12.01
CA LEU A 45 1.63 3.57 11.27
C LEU A 45 1.32 3.31 9.80
N PHE A 46 1.95 4.07 8.90
CA PHE A 46 1.86 3.86 7.47
C PHE A 46 3.25 3.64 6.88
N LEU A 47 3.49 2.45 6.33
CA LEU A 47 4.75 2.07 5.71
C LEU A 47 4.54 1.83 4.22
N VAL A 48 5.40 2.42 3.39
CA VAL A 48 5.48 2.11 1.96
C VAL A 48 6.81 1.42 1.69
N CYS A 49 6.80 0.29 1.00
CA CYS A 49 7.97 -0.50 0.64
C CYS A 49 7.98 -0.85 -0.85
N LYS A 50 9.17 -1.14 -1.37
CA LYS A 50 9.36 -1.74 -2.69
C LYS A 50 9.70 -3.22 -2.54
N LEU A 51 8.90 -4.06 -3.18
CA LEU A 51 9.18 -5.49 -3.36
C LEU A 51 10.01 -5.63 -4.63
N ILE A 52 11.23 -6.17 -4.49
CA ILE A 52 12.13 -6.41 -5.61
C ILE A 52 12.33 -7.91 -5.72
N PHE A 53 11.87 -8.50 -6.81
CA PHE A 53 11.98 -9.94 -7.04
C PHE A 53 12.24 -10.25 -8.52
N ARG A 54 12.66 -11.48 -8.82
CA ARG A 54 12.76 -11.95 -10.20
C ARG A 54 11.48 -12.65 -10.60
N ASP A 55 10.95 -12.28 -11.76
CA ASP A 55 9.88 -13.06 -12.39
C ASP A 55 10.48 -14.32 -13.02
N ILE A 56 10.50 -15.40 -12.23
CA ILE A 56 11.04 -16.70 -12.61
C ILE A 56 10.13 -17.38 -13.67
N GLY A 57 8.88 -16.95 -13.81
CA GLY A 57 7.86 -17.60 -14.64
C GLY A 57 7.78 -17.08 -16.08
N ARG A 58 8.27 -15.87 -16.37
CA ARG A 58 8.17 -15.27 -17.71
C ARG A 58 9.51 -15.05 -18.40
N THR A 59 10.37 -14.23 -17.81
CA THR A 59 11.52 -13.64 -18.52
C THR A 59 12.81 -13.60 -17.69
N GLY A 60 12.73 -13.83 -16.38
CA GLY A 60 13.85 -13.65 -15.46
C GLY A 60 14.19 -12.17 -15.17
N HIS A 61 13.36 -11.23 -15.62
CA HIS A 61 13.55 -9.81 -15.35
C HIS A 61 13.29 -9.47 -13.87
N THR A 62 13.97 -8.43 -13.39
CA THR A 62 13.69 -7.83 -12.09
C THR A 62 12.38 -7.07 -12.17
N VAL A 63 11.44 -7.44 -11.31
CA VAL A 63 10.17 -6.73 -11.08
C VAL A 63 10.30 -5.91 -9.81
N ILE A 64 9.76 -4.70 -9.86
CA ILE A 64 9.68 -3.80 -8.71
C ILE A 64 8.20 -3.48 -8.52
N GLU A 65 7.61 -3.96 -7.43
CA GLU A 65 6.23 -3.67 -7.05
C GLU A 65 6.22 -2.83 -5.77
N GLN A 66 5.17 -2.03 -5.59
CA GLN A 66 4.92 -1.37 -4.32
C GLN A 66 4.05 -2.25 -3.43
N ILE A 67 4.41 -2.32 -2.15
CA ILE A 67 3.50 -2.75 -1.09
C ILE A 67 3.45 -1.68 -0.01
N SER A 68 2.26 -1.39 0.50
CA SER A 68 2.10 -0.50 1.65
C SER A 68 1.29 -1.16 2.76
N PHE A 69 1.54 -0.71 3.98
CA PHE A 69 0.99 -1.24 5.21
C PHE A 69 0.36 -0.10 5.99
N TYR A 70 -0.91 -0.22 6.34
CA TYR A 70 -1.58 0.64 7.29
C TYR A 70 -1.90 -0.16 8.55
N PHE A 71 -1.23 0.19 9.65
CA PHE A 71 -1.38 -0.48 10.94
C PHE A 71 -2.03 0.46 11.96
N LYS A 72 -3.20 0.11 12.45
CA LYS A 72 -3.99 0.88 13.42
C LYS A 72 -4.58 -0.08 14.45
N GLU A 73 -4.24 0.11 15.72
CA GLU A 73 -4.65 -0.79 16.82
C GLU A 73 -4.34 -2.28 16.51
N ASN A 74 -5.37 -3.12 16.38
CA ASN A 74 -5.28 -4.55 16.04
C ASN A 74 -5.56 -4.84 14.55
N LEU A 75 -5.56 -3.80 13.71
CA LEU A 75 -5.85 -3.88 12.29
C LEU A 75 -4.58 -3.62 11.48
N LEU A 76 -4.25 -4.57 10.62
CA LEU A 76 -3.26 -4.40 9.55
C LEU A 76 -3.98 -4.51 8.20
N ILE A 77 -3.82 -3.49 7.36
CA ILE A 77 -4.25 -3.51 5.96
C ILE A 77 -3.01 -3.43 5.07
N THR A 78 -2.88 -4.36 4.14
CA THR A 78 -1.85 -4.35 3.10
C THR A 78 -2.47 -3.94 1.77
N PHE A 79 -1.73 -3.14 1.01
CA PHE A 79 -2.10 -2.72 -0.34
C PHE A 79 -0.94 -3.02 -1.28
N GLN A 80 -1.17 -3.87 -2.27
CA GLN A 80 -0.20 -4.24 -3.28
C GLN A 80 -0.63 -3.73 -4.66
N GLU A 81 0.36 -3.29 -5.44
CA GLU A 81 0.17 -2.84 -6.84
C GLU A 81 -0.35 -3.94 -7.76
#